data_AF-A0A3N5W0S9-F1
#
_entry.id   AF-A0A3N5W0S9-F1
#
_cell.length_a   1.000
_cell.length_b   1.000
_cell.length_c   1.000
_cell.angle_alpha   90.00
_cell.angle_beta   90.00
_cell.angle_gamma   90.00
#
_symmetry.space_group_name_H-M   'P 1'
#
loop_
_entity.id
_entity.type
_entity.pdbx_description
1 polymer ?
#
loop_
_entity_poly.entity_id
_entity_poly.type
_entity_poly.pdbx_seq_one_letter_code
_entity_poly.pdbx_strand_id
1 'polypeptide(L)'
;MTHGARGTGMERHEAHNERIILKETTAERFFDTTEVYPYCNDPRCQTNRGEERDRPHTPDNPYFYYIKYIGGHKAYPSPSGTRMYFFEDRIEVDSPKLVIPYRSMKNIENMTERRISILRVVALGLIFVPLAIVGALWKKNLIYTVIRFKDDFDDQMIIVDFDQNLDSAQSVIYNSMLEFRNKR
;
A
#
# COMPACT_ATOMS: atom_id res chain seq x y z
N MET A 1 54.18 8.60 61.28
CA MET A 1 52.92 8.84 60.53
C MET A 1 53.20 8.49 59.08
N THR A 2 52.83 7.29 58.65
CA THR A 2 53.10 6.76 57.31
C THR A 2 51.79 6.27 56.72
N HIS A 3 51.44 6.84 55.57
CA HIS A 3 50.26 6.56 54.78
C HIS A 3 50.35 5.17 54.12
N GLY A 4 49.25 4.43 54.14
CA GLY A 4 49.06 3.20 53.36
C GLY A 4 47.66 3.21 52.74
N ALA A 5 47.56 3.73 51.51
CA ALA A 5 46.33 3.76 50.73
C ALA A 5 46.02 2.36 50.17
N ARG A 6 44.80 1.87 50.39
CA ARG A 6 44.29 0.60 49.86
C ARG A 6 43.29 0.92 48.77
N GLY A 7 43.73 0.82 47.52
CA GLY A 7 42.88 0.92 46.34
C GLY A 7 42.08 -0.36 46.16
N THR A 8 40.75 -0.24 46.10
CA THR A 8 39.86 -1.32 45.68
C THR A 8 39.63 -1.19 44.18
N GLY A 9 40.06 -2.22 43.46
CA GLY A 9 39.95 -2.35 42.01
C GLY A 9 38.49 -2.38 41.57
N MET A 10 38.22 -1.65 40.49
CA MET A 10 36.94 -1.59 39.81
C MET A 10 36.99 -2.65 38.70
N GLU A 11 36.32 -3.78 38.91
CA GLU A 11 36.14 -4.83 37.90
C GLU A 11 35.29 -4.27 36.75
N ARG A 12 35.90 -4.19 35.56
CA ARG A 12 35.19 -3.93 34.31
C ARG A 12 34.53 -5.23 33.86
N HIS A 13 33.21 -5.24 33.82
CA HIS A 13 32.46 -6.28 33.12
C HIS A 13 32.49 -5.96 31.61
N GLU A 14 33.26 -6.73 30.86
CA GLU A 14 33.17 -6.84 29.41
C GLU A 14 31.96 -7.70 29.06
N ALA A 15 30.87 -7.07 28.61
CA ALA A 15 29.73 -7.78 28.03
C ALA A 15 29.89 -7.84 26.51
N HIS A 16 30.32 -9.03 26.08
CA HIS A 16 30.07 -9.71 24.79
C HIS A 16 29.35 -8.90 23.69
N ASN A 17 30.13 -8.57 22.66
CA ASN A 17 29.64 -8.06 21.39
C ASN A 17 29.48 -9.25 20.42
N GLU A 18 28.28 -9.84 20.37
CA GLU A 18 27.97 -10.90 19.40
C GLU A 18 27.81 -10.28 18.01
N ARG A 19 28.83 -10.47 17.16
CA ARG A 19 28.76 -10.19 15.72
C ARG A 19 27.78 -11.18 15.09
N ILE A 20 26.59 -10.69 14.76
CA ILE A 20 25.69 -11.34 13.82
C ILE A 20 26.39 -11.30 12.45
N ILE A 21 26.98 -12.43 12.06
CA ILE A 21 27.44 -12.68 10.70
C ILE A 21 26.18 -12.81 9.84
N LEU A 22 25.80 -11.70 9.21
CA LEU A 22 24.79 -11.69 8.17
C LEU A 22 25.36 -12.51 7.01
N LYS A 23 24.76 -13.67 6.74
CA LYS A 23 25.05 -14.45 5.54
C LYS A 23 24.59 -13.64 4.34
N GLU A 24 25.55 -12.97 3.73
CA GLU A 24 25.49 -12.34 2.43
C GLU A 24 25.01 -13.39 1.43
N THR A 25 23.71 -13.36 1.12
CA THR A 25 23.13 -14.23 0.10
C THR A 25 23.21 -13.44 -1.19
N THR A 26 24.25 -13.74 -1.95
CA THR A 26 24.49 -13.26 -3.31
C THR A 26 23.30 -13.67 -4.19
N ALA A 27 22.35 -12.74 -4.35
CA ALA A 27 21.29 -12.80 -5.34
C ALA A 27 21.45 -11.60 -6.29
N GLU A 28 22.67 -11.45 -6.85
CA GLU A 28 22.86 -10.72 -8.09
C GLU A 28 22.28 -11.58 -9.22
N ARG A 29 20.97 -11.48 -9.41
CA ARG A 29 20.39 -11.63 -10.74
C ARG A 29 19.96 -10.25 -11.18
N PHE A 30 20.88 -9.64 -11.93
CA PHE A 30 20.62 -8.84 -13.12
C PHE A 30 19.16 -8.97 -13.59
N PHE A 31 18.31 -8.03 -13.16
CA PHE A 31 17.04 -7.77 -13.85
C PHE A 31 17.38 -6.83 -15.00
N ASP A 32 17.65 -7.44 -16.15
CA ASP A 32 17.59 -6.77 -17.45
C ASP A 32 16.11 -6.40 -17.67
N THR A 33 15.75 -5.13 -17.46
CA THR A 33 14.38 -4.60 -17.52
C THR A 33 13.91 -4.39 -18.96
N THR A 34 14.07 -5.42 -19.79
CA THR A 34 13.43 -5.54 -21.11
C THR A 34 12.21 -6.47 -21.10
N GLU A 35 11.64 -6.74 -19.91
CA GLU A 35 10.34 -7.42 -19.82
C GLU A 35 9.21 -6.47 -20.21
N VAL A 36 8.91 -6.49 -21.50
CA VAL A 36 7.62 -6.09 -22.07
C VAL A 36 6.55 -6.94 -21.39
N TYR A 37 5.85 -6.41 -20.38
CA TYR A 37 4.69 -7.07 -19.77
C TYR A 37 3.54 -7.14 -20.79
N PRO A 38 3.21 -8.30 -21.37
CA PRO A 38 2.21 -8.41 -22.43
C PRO A 38 0.82 -8.78 -21.90
N TYR A 39 0.57 -8.60 -20.59
CA TYR A 39 -0.65 -9.08 -19.95
C TYR A 39 -1.55 -7.93 -19.51
N CYS A 40 -2.47 -7.53 -20.40
CA CYS A 40 -3.66 -6.77 -20.01
C CYS A 40 -4.61 -7.71 -19.23
N ASN A 41 -4.85 -7.40 -17.94
CA ASN A 41 -5.77 -8.16 -17.07
C ASN A 41 -7.26 -7.78 -17.25
N ASP A 42 -7.62 -6.90 -18.20
CA ASP A 42 -9.05 -6.60 -18.48
C ASP A 42 -9.65 -7.74 -19.34
N PRO A 43 -10.77 -8.37 -18.92
CA PRO A 43 -11.48 -9.35 -19.73
C PRO A 43 -11.88 -8.84 -21.13
N ARG A 44 -12.02 -7.53 -21.30
CA ARG A 44 -12.31 -6.88 -22.59
C ARG A 44 -11.10 -6.81 -23.52
N CYS A 45 -9.88 -6.82 -22.99
CA CYS A 45 -8.66 -6.97 -23.79
C CYS A 45 -8.60 -8.35 -24.45
N GLN A 46 -9.17 -9.39 -23.82
CA GLN A 46 -9.15 -10.75 -24.37
C GLN A 46 -10.13 -10.97 -25.54
N THR A 47 -11.18 -10.16 -25.64
CA THR A 47 -12.20 -10.29 -26.70
C THR A 47 -11.81 -9.65 -28.04
N ASN A 48 -10.80 -8.79 -28.06
CA ASN A 48 -10.31 -8.13 -29.28
C ASN A 48 -9.05 -8.83 -29.83
N ARG A 49 -9.16 -10.11 -30.20
CA ARG A 49 -8.08 -10.84 -30.90
C ARG A 49 -7.94 -10.48 -32.39
N GLY A 50 -8.69 -9.47 -32.86
CA GLY A 50 -8.59 -8.92 -34.20
C GLY A 50 -7.73 -7.65 -34.23
N GLU A 51 -6.43 -7.83 -34.46
CA GLU A 51 -5.48 -6.84 -35.01
C GLU A 51 -5.12 -5.56 -34.24
N GLU A 52 -5.79 -5.14 -33.17
CA GLU A 52 -5.31 -3.99 -32.39
C GLU A 52 -4.30 -4.44 -31.34
N ARG A 53 -3.04 -4.63 -31.78
CA ARG A 53 -1.89 -4.90 -30.90
C ARG A 53 -1.83 -3.84 -29.80
N ASP A 54 -1.70 -4.30 -28.56
CA ASP A 54 -1.46 -3.49 -27.37
C ASP A 54 -0.46 -2.39 -27.70
N ARG A 55 -0.95 -1.14 -27.75
CA ARG A 55 -0.06 -0.01 -27.94
C ARG A 55 0.84 0.03 -26.70
N PRO A 56 2.18 0.10 -26.86
CA PRO A 56 3.06 0.24 -25.71
C PRO A 56 2.59 1.42 -24.88
N HIS A 57 2.53 1.21 -23.56
CA HIS A 57 2.11 2.24 -22.62
C HIS A 57 3.06 3.42 -22.70
N THR A 58 2.62 4.48 -23.35
CA THR A 58 3.31 5.78 -23.36
C THR A 58 2.87 6.58 -22.14
N PRO A 59 3.63 7.61 -21.74
CA PRO A 59 3.18 8.58 -20.73
C PRO A 59 1.79 9.16 -21.01
N ASP A 60 1.41 9.20 -22.30
CA ASP A 60 0.10 9.65 -22.78
C ASP A 60 -1.02 8.59 -22.65
N ASN A 61 -0.68 7.35 -22.25
CA ASN A 61 -1.62 6.23 -22.07
C ASN A 61 -1.26 5.36 -20.84
N PRO A 62 -1.47 5.89 -19.61
CA PRO A 62 -1.14 5.18 -18.37
C PRO A 62 -2.02 3.95 -18.15
N TYR A 63 -1.51 2.99 -17.39
CA TYR A 63 -2.33 1.90 -16.86
C TYR A 63 -3.46 2.46 -15.99
N PHE A 64 -4.63 1.82 -16.02
CA PHE A 64 -5.73 2.23 -15.17
C PHE A 64 -6.54 1.04 -14.64
N TYR A 65 -7.16 1.25 -13.48
CA TYR A 65 -8.09 0.30 -12.87
C TYR A 65 -9.40 1.00 -12.53
N TYR A 66 -10.51 0.26 -12.65
CA TYR A 66 -11.81 0.74 -12.18
C TYR A 66 -11.87 0.64 -10.66
N ILE A 67 -12.25 1.76 -10.03
CA ILE A 67 -12.53 1.82 -8.60
C ILE A 67 -14.05 1.85 -8.42
N LYS A 68 -14.56 0.87 -7.68
CA LYS A 68 -15.99 0.77 -7.35
C LYS A 68 -16.39 1.74 -6.25
N TYR A 69 -15.52 1.88 -5.25
CA TYR A 69 -15.77 2.69 -4.06
C TYR A 69 -14.53 3.48 -3.67
N ILE A 70 -14.73 4.75 -3.32
CA ILE A 70 -13.72 5.61 -2.72
C ILE A 70 -14.22 6.05 -1.35
N GLY A 71 -13.30 6.15 -0.39
CA GLY A 71 -13.54 6.69 0.95
C GLY A 71 -12.25 7.20 1.58
N GLY A 72 -12.27 7.45 2.90
CA GLY A 72 -11.10 7.94 3.66
C GLY A 72 -11.14 9.45 3.92
N HIS A 73 -11.71 10.22 3.00
CA HIS A 73 -12.05 11.63 3.24
C HIS A 73 -13.53 11.77 3.62
N LYS A 74 -13.86 12.58 4.65
CA LYS A 74 -15.25 12.78 5.14
C LYS A 74 -16.23 13.18 4.04
N ALA A 75 -15.75 13.86 2.99
CA ALA A 75 -16.57 14.37 1.91
C ALA A 75 -16.94 13.32 0.84
N TYR A 76 -16.29 12.15 0.78
CA TYR A 76 -16.42 11.23 -0.36
C TYR A 76 -16.54 9.73 -0.02
N PRO A 77 -17.40 9.27 0.92
CA PRO A 77 -17.70 7.85 1.06
C PRO A 77 -18.78 7.45 0.04
N SER A 78 -18.43 7.42 -1.24
CA SER A 78 -19.42 7.22 -2.32
C SER A 78 -18.96 6.15 -3.30
N PRO A 79 -19.85 5.26 -3.76
CA PRO A 79 -19.62 4.49 -4.96
C PRO A 79 -19.38 5.48 -6.10
N SER A 80 -18.17 5.47 -6.66
CA SER A 80 -17.76 6.50 -7.62
C SER A 80 -17.70 5.96 -9.05
N GLY A 81 -17.59 4.63 -9.24
CA GLY A 81 -17.46 4.02 -10.57
C GLY A 81 -16.35 4.67 -11.40
N THR A 82 -15.29 5.12 -10.73
CA THR A 82 -14.27 6.00 -11.30
C THR A 82 -13.04 5.22 -11.74
N ARG A 83 -12.09 5.89 -12.37
CA ARG A 83 -10.83 5.30 -12.81
C ARG A 83 -9.67 5.83 -11.98
N MET A 84 -8.75 4.93 -11.65
CA MET A 84 -7.44 5.25 -11.09
C MET A 84 -6.40 5.05 -12.17
N TYR A 85 -5.62 6.08 -12.46
CA TYR A 85 -4.53 6.04 -13.43
C TYR A 85 -3.19 5.98 -12.70
N PHE A 86 -2.29 5.14 -13.21
CA PHE A 86 -0.96 4.91 -12.66
C PHE A 86 0.06 5.50 -13.61
N PHE A 87 0.65 6.63 -13.22
CA PHE A 87 1.76 7.26 -13.92
C PHE A 87 3.08 6.79 -13.30
N GLU A 88 4.21 7.20 -13.87
CA GLU A 88 5.53 6.85 -13.36
C GLU A 88 5.81 7.48 -11.98
N ASP A 89 5.31 8.69 -11.73
CA ASP A 89 5.62 9.50 -10.55
C ASP A 89 4.46 9.64 -9.55
N ARG A 90 3.23 9.30 -9.97
CA ARG A 90 2.01 9.53 -9.19
C ARG A 90 0.85 8.62 -9.60
N ILE A 91 -0.17 8.63 -8.77
CA ILE A 91 -1.48 8.08 -9.07
C ILE A 91 -2.48 9.22 -9.22
N GLU A 92 -3.39 9.12 -10.19
CA GLU A 92 -4.50 10.06 -10.33
C GLU A 92 -5.84 9.34 -10.25
N VAL A 93 -6.82 9.98 -9.61
CA VAL A 93 -8.19 9.49 -9.50
C VAL A 93 -9.10 10.46 -10.22
N ASP A 94 -9.80 10.01 -11.27
CA ASP A 94 -10.57 10.86 -12.19
C ASP A 94 -11.64 11.70 -11.45
N SER A 95 -12.31 11.10 -10.47
CA SER A 95 -13.30 11.74 -9.61
C SER A 95 -13.12 11.21 -8.19
N PRO A 96 -12.54 11.99 -7.25
CA PRO A 96 -12.55 13.47 -7.18
C PRO A 96 -11.32 14.24 -7.74
N LYS A 97 -10.79 13.94 -8.93
CA LYS A 97 -9.57 14.60 -9.50
C LYS A 97 -8.41 14.67 -8.49
N LEU A 98 -8.22 13.61 -7.72
CA LEU A 98 -7.20 13.54 -6.69
C LEU A 98 -5.88 13.05 -7.30
N VAL A 99 -4.78 13.72 -6.97
CA VAL A 99 -3.43 13.36 -7.41
C VAL A 99 -2.60 12.99 -6.20
N ILE A 100 -2.01 11.80 -6.20
CA ILE A 100 -1.19 11.27 -5.09
C ILE A 100 0.20 10.90 -5.63
N PRO A 101 1.22 11.74 -5.40
CA PRO A 101 2.60 11.42 -5.76
C PRO A 101 3.13 10.20 -4.97
N TYR A 102 3.89 9.29 -5.59
CA TYR A 102 4.47 8.15 -4.87
C TYR A 102 5.42 8.60 -3.76
N ARG A 103 6.11 9.73 -3.95
CA ARG A 103 6.98 10.36 -2.94
C ARG A 103 6.26 10.72 -1.64
N SER A 104 4.96 10.98 -1.68
CA SER A 104 4.19 11.32 -0.48
C SER A 104 3.51 10.12 0.16
N MET A 105 3.52 8.96 -0.48
CA MET A 105 2.93 7.73 0.06
C MET A 105 3.78 7.17 1.20
N LYS A 106 3.15 7.04 2.37
CA LYS A 106 3.75 6.47 3.56
C LYS A 106 3.57 4.96 3.61
N ASN A 107 2.34 4.50 3.41
CA ASN A 107 1.97 3.10 3.54
C ASN A 107 0.76 2.73 2.67
N ILE A 108 0.71 1.47 2.23
CA ILE A 108 -0.40 0.86 1.50
C ILE A 108 -0.75 -0.44 2.23
N GLU A 109 -2.01 -0.59 2.65
CA GLU A 109 -2.47 -1.75 3.42
C GLU A 109 -3.82 -2.24 2.89
N ASN A 110 -4.00 -3.55 2.80
CA ASN A 110 -5.32 -4.13 2.57
C ASN A 110 -6.05 -4.33 3.88
N MET A 111 -7.26 -3.77 3.97
CA MET A 111 -8.13 -3.88 5.13
C MET A 111 -9.46 -4.52 4.74
N THR A 112 -9.93 -5.46 5.56
CA THR A 112 -11.27 -6.04 5.39
C THR A 112 -12.34 -5.11 5.96
N GLU A 113 -13.56 -5.15 5.40
CA GLU A 113 -14.70 -4.34 5.88
C GLU A 113 -14.91 -4.50 7.39
N ARG A 114 -14.74 -5.72 7.93
CA ARG A 114 -14.87 -6.01 9.36
C ARG A 114 -13.91 -5.18 10.21
N ARG A 115 -12.65 -5.00 9.78
CA ARG A 115 -11.69 -4.16 10.51
C ARG A 115 -12.11 -2.70 10.48
N ILE A 116 -12.58 -2.21 9.33
CA ILE A 116 -13.05 -0.83 9.18
C ILE A 116 -14.31 -0.58 10.02
N SER A 117 -15.26 -1.51 10.04
CA SER A 117 -16.49 -1.39 10.84
C SER A 117 -16.19 -1.45 12.33
N ILE A 118 -15.31 -2.35 12.78
CA ILE A 118 -14.89 -2.43 14.18
C ILE A 118 -14.22 -1.12 14.60
N LEU A 119 -13.35 -0.56 13.77
CA LEU A 119 -12.66 0.70 14.07
C LEU A 119 -13.65 1.86 14.24
N ARG A 120 -14.71 1.89 13.44
CA ARG A 120 -15.81 2.87 13.58
C ARG A 120 -16.67 2.62 14.83
N VAL A 121 -17.01 1.37 15.13
CA VAL A 121 -17.86 1.01 16.29
C VAL A 121 -17.13 1.28 17.60
N VAL A 122 -15.84 0.96 17.69
CA VAL A 122 -14.99 1.27 18.86
C VAL A 122 -14.88 2.78 19.04
N ALA A 123 -14.65 3.54 17.96
CA ALA A 123 -14.61 5.00 18.02
C ALA A 123 -15.94 5.63 18.47
N LEU A 124 -17.07 4.97 18.25
CA LEU A 124 -18.41 5.45 18.61
C LEU A 124 -18.92 4.93 19.96
N GLY A 125 -18.15 4.11 20.70
CA GLY A 125 -18.48 3.71 22.08
C GLY A 125 -19.71 2.81 22.25
N LEU A 126 -20.18 2.14 21.19
CA LEU A 126 -21.40 1.32 21.24
C LEU A 126 -21.12 -0.13 21.69
N ILE A 127 -21.33 -0.40 22.97
CA ILE A 127 -21.13 -1.71 23.63
C ILE A 127 -22.29 -2.71 23.34
N PHE A 128 -23.40 -2.27 22.71
CA PHE A 128 -24.66 -3.02 22.65
C PHE A 128 -24.91 -3.91 21.41
N VAL A 129 -23.88 -4.29 20.66
CA VAL A 129 -24.04 -5.03 19.39
C VAL A 129 -23.88 -6.57 19.44
N PRO A 130 -24.07 -7.36 20.53
CA PRO A 130 -23.89 -8.82 20.41
C PRO A 130 -24.91 -9.52 19.48
N LEU A 131 -26.14 -9.01 19.37
CA LEU A 131 -27.25 -9.72 18.69
C LEU A 131 -27.42 -9.39 17.20
N ALA A 132 -26.92 -8.25 16.71
CA ALA A 132 -26.98 -7.89 15.29
C ALA A 132 -25.88 -8.56 14.42
N ILE A 133 -24.92 -9.24 15.06
CA ILE A 133 -23.70 -9.76 14.41
C ILE A 133 -23.98 -11.00 13.55
N VAL A 134 -24.97 -11.83 13.90
CA VAL A 134 -25.16 -13.14 13.24
C VAL A 134 -25.70 -12.99 11.81
N GLY A 135 -26.56 -12.00 11.53
CA GLY A 135 -27.02 -11.69 10.17
C GLY A 135 -25.98 -10.92 9.34
N ALA A 136 -25.14 -10.11 9.99
CA ALA A 136 -24.05 -9.38 9.34
C ALA A 136 -22.87 -10.28 8.92
N LEU A 137 -22.77 -11.50 9.47
CA LEU A 137 -21.67 -12.42 9.20
C LEU A 137 -21.67 -12.98 7.77
N TRP A 138 -22.78 -12.90 7.05
CA TRP A 138 -22.88 -13.30 5.64
C TRP A 138 -22.61 -12.16 4.65
N LYS A 139 -22.31 -10.96 5.15
CA LYS A 139 -21.90 -9.83 4.33
C LYS A 139 -20.53 -10.15 3.70
N LYS A 140 -20.45 -10.05 2.38
CA LYS A 140 -19.27 -10.35 1.57
C LYS A 140 -18.04 -9.68 2.19
N ASN A 141 -16.94 -10.41 2.37
CA ASN A 141 -15.68 -9.87 2.86
C ASN A 141 -15.07 -8.95 1.79
N LEU A 142 -15.53 -7.71 1.72
CA LEU A 142 -14.93 -6.71 0.86
C LEU A 142 -13.55 -6.34 1.43
N ILE A 143 -12.54 -6.44 0.57
CA ILE A 143 -11.17 -6.04 0.86
C ILE A 143 -10.97 -4.68 0.22
N TYR A 144 -10.54 -3.71 1.00
CA TYR A 144 -10.25 -2.36 0.55
C TYR A 144 -8.75 -2.11 0.64
N THR A 145 -8.20 -1.40 -0.32
CA THR A 145 -6.83 -0.91 -0.25
C THR A 145 -6.83 0.48 0.38
N VAL A 146 -6.07 0.65 1.45
CA VAL A 146 -5.90 1.92 2.17
C VAL A 146 -4.54 2.49 1.82
N ILE A 147 -4.54 3.67 1.22
CA ILE A 147 -3.33 4.41 0.86
C ILE A 147 -3.21 5.60 1.80
N ARG A 148 -2.14 5.64 2.59
CA ARG A 148 -1.81 6.76 3.48
C ARG A 148 -0.74 7.61 2.84
N PHE A 149 -0.99 8.90 2.73
CA PHE A 149 -0.07 9.84 2.09
C PHE A 149 -0.03 11.17 2.84
N LYS A 150 1.05 11.91 2.66
CA LYS A 150 1.20 13.26 3.22
C LYS A 150 0.74 14.29 2.18
N ASP A 151 -0.17 15.17 2.56
CA ASP A 151 -0.50 16.37 1.80
C ASP A 151 0.20 17.60 2.42
N ASP A 152 0.05 18.77 1.81
CA ASP A 152 0.65 20.03 2.29
C ASP A 152 0.21 20.39 3.72
N PHE A 153 -0.99 19.95 4.11
CA PHE A 153 -1.58 20.28 5.41
C PHE A 153 -1.42 19.19 6.47
N ASP A 154 -1.67 17.92 6.12
CA ASP A 154 -1.71 16.82 7.09
C ASP A 154 -1.56 15.45 6.41
N ASP A 155 -1.50 14.40 7.23
CA ASP A 155 -1.60 13.02 6.79
C ASP A 155 -3.03 12.70 6.36
N GLN A 156 -3.17 12.36 5.09
CA GLN A 156 -4.43 11.98 4.47
C GLN A 156 -4.48 10.46 4.23
N MET A 157 -5.70 9.94 4.14
CA MET A 157 -5.94 8.56 3.75
C MET A 157 -7.03 8.48 2.70
N ILE A 158 -6.80 7.65 1.68
CA ILE A 158 -7.83 7.23 0.74
C ILE A 158 -8.05 5.72 0.89
N ILE A 159 -9.31 5.31 0.84
CA ILE A 159 -9.73 3.91 0.86
C ILE A 159 -10.33 3.63 -0.52
N VAL A 160 -9.80 2.66 -1.23
CA VAL A 160 -10.26 2.29 -2.58
C VAL A 160 -10.67 0.82 -2.65
N ASP A 161 -11.72 0.53 -3.41
CA ASP A 161 -12.18 -0.82 -3.74
C ASP A 161 -11.93 -1.10 -5.22
N PHE A 162 -10.94 -1.95 -5.51
CA PHE A 162 -10.60 -2.41 -6.86
C PHE A 162 -11.44 -3.60 -7.35
N ASP A 163 -12.46 -4.01 -6.57
CA ASP A 163 -13.33 -5.15 -6.84
C ASP A 163 -12.52 -6.44 -7.09
N GLN A 164 -12.51 -6.94 -8.32
CA GLN A 164 -11.79 -8.18 -8.69
C GLN A 164 -10.30 -7.97 -8.97
N ASN A 165 -9.84 -6.72 -9.11
CA ASN A 165 -8.47 -6.42 -9.55
C ASN A 165 -7.53 -6.03 -8.40
N LEU A 166 -7.92 -6.34 -7.15
CA LEU A 166 -7.21 -5.92 -5.95
C LEU A 166 -5.72 -6.30 -5.95
N ASP A 167 -5.42 -7.58 -6.16
CA ASP A 167 -4.03 -8.07 -6.08
C ASP A 167 -3.14 -7.44 -7.16
N SER A 168 -3.68 -7.31 -8.37
CA SER A 168 -2.97 -6.72 -9.51
C SER A 168 -2.74 -5.22 -9.29
N ALA A 169 -3.77 -4.46 -8.92
CA ALA A 169 -3.65 -3.02 -8.68
C ALA A 169 -2.69 -2.72 -7.53
N GLN A 170 -2.77 -3.48 -6.44
CA GLN A 170 -1.89 -3.26 -5.29
C GLN A 170 -0.43 -3.57 -5.61
N SER A 171 -0.15 -4.64 -6.35
CA SER A 171 1.22 -4.95 -6.79
C SER A 171 1.80 -3.82 -7.64
N VAL A 172 1.01 -3.25 -8.55
CA VAL A 172 1.43 -2.10 -9.37
C VAL A 172 1.80 -0.92 -8.48
N ILE A 173 0.91 -0.54 -7.55
CA ILE A 173 1.17 0.57 -6.61
C ILE A 173 2.45 0.32 -5.82
N TYR A 174 2.60 -0.89 -5.26
CA TYR A 174 3.72 -1.23 -4.40
C TYR A 174 5.04 -1.19 -5.16
N ASN A 175 5.09 -1.78 -6.36
CA ASN A 175 6.28 -1.77 -7.20
C ASN A 175 6.65 -0.34 -7.61
N SER A 176 5.70 0.47 -8.07
CA SER A 176 5.97 1.88 -8.41
C SER A 176 6.45 2.70 -7.21
N MET A 177 5.93 2.44 -6.01
CA MET A 177 6.41 3.07 -4.78
C MET A 177 7.86 2.67 -4.45
N LEU A 178 8.22 1.39 -4.62
CA LEU A 178 9.59 0.91 -4.39
C LEU A 178 10.57 1.44 -5.43
N GLU A 179 10.22 1.39 -6.71
CA GLU A 179 11.02 1.95 -7.80
C GLU A 179 11.33 3.43 -7.57
N PHE A 180 10.32 4.21 -7.17
CA PHE A 180 10.50 5.61 -6.86
C PHE A 180 11.45 5.84 -5.67
N ARG A 181 11.39 4.99 -4.64
CA ARG A 181 12.28 5.06 -3.47
C ARG A 181 13.72 4.68 -3.79
N ASN A 182 13.93 3.73 -4.70
CA ASN A 182 15.24 3.22 -5.07
C ASN A 182 16.00 4.14 -6.05
N LYS A 183 15.30 5.00 -6.81
CA LYS A 183 15.92 5.99 -7.71
C LYS A 183 16.58 7.17 -6.97
N ARG A 184 16.61 7.17 -5.63
CA ARG A 184 17.12 8.27 -4.78
C ARG A 184 18.43 7.91 -4.12
#